data_AF-A0ABC9Z0X5-F1
#
_entry.id   AF-A0ABC9Z0X5-F1
#
_cell.length_a   1.000
_cell.length_b   1.000
_cell.length_c   1.000
_cell.angle_alpha   90.00
_cell.angle_beta   90.00
_cell.angle_gamma   90.00
#
_symmetry.space_group_name_H-M   'P 1'
#
loop_
_entity.id
_entity.type
_entity.pdbx_description
1 polymer ?
#
loop_
_entity_poly.entity_id
_entity_poly.type
_entity_poly.pdbx_seq_one_letter_code
_entity_poly.pdbx_strand_id
1 'polypeptide(L)'
;MALEFTPWTIRSDKTPEMAVRTALSMDSWVLTWLPNRLLTLEQACDGMTLDETLSDPAPANPEEALEMAALLAAEIGLMLPEVVVLLWDRSVERERRRANRGFELPGAGLDDGRCRRTISALRTDR
;
A
#
# COMPACT_ATOMS: atom_id res chain seq x y z
N MET A 1 15.08 -11.38 -11.05
CA MET A 1 13.97 -11.28 -10.09
C MET A 1 14.33 -12.16 -8.91
N ALA A 2 14.23 -11.65 -7.68
CA ALA A 2 14.53 -12.42 -6.48
C ALA A 2 13.45 -12.14 -5.42
N LEU A 3 12.55 -13.11 -5.20
CA LEU A 3 11.68 -13.08 -4.04
C LEU A 3 12.52 -13.45 -2.81
N GLU A 4 12.46 -12.61 -1.77
CA GLU A 4 13.07 -12.90 -0.49
C GLU A 4 12.10 -13.72 0.37
N PHE A 5 12.54 -14.93 0.74
CA PHE A 5 11.77 -15.83 1.58
C PHE A 5 12.33 -15.85 3.00
N THR A 6 11.46 -15.60 3.96
CA THR A 6 11.70 -15.91 5.38
C THR A 6 10.67 -16.92 5.87
N PRO A 7 10.86 -17.54 7.04
CA PRO A 7 9.87 -18.47 7.60
C PRO A 7 8.50 -17.84 7.94
N TRP A 8 8.38 -16.51 7.87
CA TRP A 8 7.16 -15.76 8.21
C TRP A 8 6.73 -14.75 7.14
N THR A 9 7.57 -14.41 6.17
CA THR A 9 7.26 -13.43 5.11
C THR A 9 7.84 -13.81 3.76
N ILE A 10 7.13 -13.45 2.70
CA ILE A 10 7.63 -13.45 1.32
C ILE A 10 7.53 -12.03 0.79
N ARG A 11 8.60 -11.50 0.21
CA ARG A 11 8.67 -10.11 -0.26
C ARG A 11 9.31 -10.02 -1.64
N SER A 12 8.84 -9.07 -2.44
CA SER A 12 9.53 -8.63 -3.66
C SER A 12 10.41 -7.43 -3.33
N ASP A 13 11.53 -7.28 -4.05
CA ASP A 13 12.36 -6.08 -4.03
C ASP A 13 11.76 -4.94 -4.88
N LYS A 14 10.80 -5.25 -5.76
CA LYS A 14 10.13 -4.27 -6.63
C LYS A 14 8.84 -3.75 -6.05
N THR A 15 8.10 -4.57 -5.31
CA THR A 15 6.79 -4.19 -4.81
C THR A 15 6.81 -3.95 -3.29
N PRO A 16 6.08 -2.95 -2.78
CA PRO A 16 5.95 -2.75 -1.34
C PRO A 16 5.09 -3.80 -0.64
N GLU A 17 4.41 -4.65 -1.40
CA GLU A 17 3.54 -5.68 -0.85
C GLU A 17 4.35 -6.93 -0.45
N MET A 18 3.72 -7.76 0.36
CA MET A 18 4.31 -8.93 0.97
C MET A 18 3.24 -9.96 1.34
N ALA A 19 3.63 -11.22 1.34
CA ALA A 19 2.90 -12.29 1.99
C ALA A 19 3.37 -12.42 3.44
N VAL A 20 2.43 -12.57 4.36
CA VAL A 20 2.70 -12.76 5.79
C VAL A 20 2.04 -14.05 6.24
N ARG A 21 2.78 -14.88 6.95
CA ARG A 21 2.25 -16.09 7.58
C ARG A 21 1.37 -15.72 8.76
N THR A 22 0.18 -16.31 8.84
CA THR A 22 -0.77 -16.03 9.91
C THR A 22 -0.45 -16.83 11.17
N ALA A 23 -0.91 -16.35 12.33
CA ALA A 23 -0.85 -17.12 13.57
C ALA A 23 -1.93 -18.22 13.67
N LEU A 24 -2.91 -18.22 12.76
CA LEU A 24 -4.02 -19.18 12.76
C LEU A 24 -3.56 -20.58 12.36
N SER A 25 -2.64 -20.67 11.41
CA SER A 25 -2.01 -21.93 11.06
C SER A 25 -0.63 -21.71 10.45
N MET A 26 0.23 -22.71 10.64
CA MET A 26 1.56 -22.77 10.03
C MET A 26 1.50 -22.82 8.49
N ASP A 27 0.38 -23.13 7.87
CA ASP A 27 0.32 -23.25 6.41
C ASP A 27 -0.56 -22.17 5.77
N SER A 28 -1.01 -21.20 6.57
CA SER A 28 -1.88 -20.11 6.13
C SER A 28 -1.10 -18.81 5.99
N TRP A 29 -1.17 -18.26 4.78
CA TRP A 29 -0.55 -17.02 4.37
C TRP A 29 -1.62 -15.99 3.99
N VAL A 30 -1.29 -14.72 4.12
CA VAL A 30 -2.15 -13.59 3.74
C VAL A 30 -1.30 -12.60 2.98
N LEU A 31 -1.84 -12.06 1.88
CA LEU A 31 -1.19 -10.99 1.14
C LEU A 31 -1.62 -9.64 1.71
N THR A 32 -0.69 -8.72 1.80
CA THR A 32 -0.96 -7.35 2.29
C THR A 32 -1.94 -6.56 1.42
N TRP A 33 -2.06 -6.92 0.13
CA TRP A 33 -3.07 -6.39 -0.79
C TRP A 33 -4.36 -7.22 -0.84
N LEU A 34 -4.37 -8.43 -0.27
CA LEU A 34 -5.56 -9.30 -0.14
C LEU A 34 -5.70 -9.81 1.31
N PRO A 35 -5.93 -8.92 2.30
CA PRO A 35 -5.88 -9.28 3.72
C PRO A 35 -7.00 -10.22 4.17
N ASN A 36 -8.10 -10.28 3.41
CA ASN A 36 -9.32 -10.99 3.79
C ASN A 36 -9.34 -12.46 3.33
N ARG A 37 -8.23 -12.97 2.77
CA ARG A 37 -8.15 -14.33 2.23
C ARG A 37 -6.96 -15.07 2.83
N LEU A 38 -7.23 -16.27 3.34
CA LEU A 38 -6.20 -17.23 3.73
C LEU A 38 -5.78 -18.01 2.49
N LEU A 39 -4.48 -18.04 2.23
CA LEU A 39 -3.86 -18.68 1.08
C LEU A 39 -2.89 -19.77 1.56
N THR A 40 -2.64 -20.75 0.69
CA THR A 40 -1.51 -21.67 0.86
C THR A 40 -0.19 -20.95 0.56
N LEU A 41 0.94 -21.59 0.87
CA LEU A 41 2.25 -21.07 0.50
C LEU A 41 2.37 -20.84 -1.01
N GLU A 42 1.91 -21.81 -1.82
CA GLU A 42 1.95 -21.75 -3.28
C GLU A 42 1.10 -20.57 -3.80
N GLN A 43 -0.14 -20.45 -3.34
CA GLN A 43 -1.01 -19.33 -3.69
C GLN A 43 -0.45 -17.97 -3.25
N ALA A 44 0.27 -17.93 -2.12
CA ALA A 44 0.95 -16.71 -1.69
C ALA A 44 2.11 -16.35 -2.62
N CYS A 45 2.88 -17.34 -3.09
CA CYS A 45 3.91 -17.14 -4.10
C CYS A 45 3.31 -16.64 -5.43
N ASP A 46 2.21 -17.25 -5.87
CA ASP A 46 1.52 -16.86 -7.10
C ASP A 46 0.99 -15.43 -7.00
N GLY A 47 0.38 -15.08 -5.86
CA GLY A 47 -0.10 -13.72 -5.60
C GLY A 47 1.02 -12.68 -5.51
N MET A 48 2.19 -13.04 -4.99
CA MET A 48 3.38 -12.16 -5.00
C MET A 48 3.93 -11.98 -6.41
N THR A 49 3.97 -13.05 -7.20
CA THR A 49 4.42 -13.01 -8.60
C THR A 49 3.47 -12.15 -9.44
N LEU A 50 2.16 -12.31 -9.22
CA LEU A 50 1.11 -11.55 -9.88
C LEU A 50 1.21 -10.04 -9.60
N ASP A 51 1.40 -9.66 -8.34
CA ASP A 51 1.63 -8.26 -7.94
C ASP A 51 2.88 -7.68 -8.63
N GLU A 52 3.95 -8.46 -8.74
CA GLU A 52 5.16 -8.02 -9.44
C GLU A 52 4.94 -7.86 -10.95
N THR A 53 4.29 -8.83 -11.60
CA THR A 53 3.97 -8.77 -13.03
C THR A 53 3.13 -7.54 -13.37
N LEU A 54 2.14 -7.20 -12.54
CA LEU A 54 1.26 -6.04 -12.74
C LEU A 54 1.89 -4.71 -12.32
N SER A 55 2.95 -4.75 -11.51
CA SER A 55 3.68 -3.56 -11.07
C SER A 55 4.70 -3.06 -12.10
N ASP A 56 5.07 -3.88 -13.09
CA ASP A 56 6.00 -3.47 -14.16
C ASP A 56 5.26 -2.60 -15.21
N PRO A 57 5.60 -1.30 -15.34
CA PRO A 57 4.95 -0.42 -16.30
C PRO A 57 5.40 -0.66 -17.76
N ALA A 58 6.49 -1.40 -17.99
CA ALA A 58 7.06 -1.61 -19.31
C ALA A 58 7.59 -3.05 -19.49
N PRO A 59 6.72 -4.08 -19.38
CA PRO A 59 7.12 -5.45 -19.59
C PRO A 59 7.62 -5.65 -21.02
N ALA A 60 8.66 -6.47 -21.18
CA ALA A 60 9.23 -6.77 -22.50
C ALA A 60 8.20 -7.38 -23.48
N ASN A 61 7.23 -8.14 -22.95
CA ASN A 61 6.11 -8.71 -23.70
C ASN A 61 4.80 -8.51 -22.92
N PRO A 62 4.02 -7.44 -23.22
CA PRO A 62 2.80 -7.11 -22.48
C PRO A 62 1.68 -8.15 -22.60
N GLU A 63 1.54 -8.81 -23.75
CA GLU A 63 0.50 -9.83 -23.96
C GLU A 63 0.76 -11.06 -23.09
N GLU A 64 1.98 -11.58 -23.14
CA GLU A 64 2.40 -12.72 -22.31
C GLU A 64 2.33 -12.39 -20.81
N ALA A 65 2.69 -11.16 -20.42
CA ALA A 65 2.55 -10.72 -19.03
C ALA A 65 1.09 -10.73 -18.56
N LEU A 66 0.14 -10.29 -19.41
CA LEU A 66 -1.29 -10.31 -19.09
C LEU A 66 -1.87 -11.72 -19.05
N GLU A 67 -1.46 -12.59 -19.99
CA GLU A 67 -1.85 -14.00 -19.97
C GLU A 67 -1.36 -14.70 -18.70
N MET A 68 -0.10 -14.48 -18.33
CA MET A 68 0.47 -15.01 -17.09
C MET A 68 -0.25 -14.47 -15.86
N ALA A 69 -0.54 -13.16 -15.84
CA ALA A 69 -1.29 -12.55 -14.75
C ALA A 69 -2.70 -13.13 -14.61
N ALA A 70 -3.37 -13.45 -15.73
CA ALA A 70 -4.68 -14.09 -15.71
C ALA A 70 -4.64 -15.51 -15.14
N LEU A 71 -3.61 -16.29 -15.48
CA LEU A 71 -3.40 -17.64 -14.93
C LEU A 71 -3.15 -17.58 -13.42
N LEU A 72 -2.23 -16.72 -12.97
CA LEU A 72 -1.91 -16.56 -11.54
C LEU A 72 -3.11 -16.06 -10.74
N ALA A 73 -3.93 -15.16 -11.31
CA ALA A 73 -5.16 -14.71 -10.68
C ALA A 73 -6.14 -15.88 -10.47
N ALA A 74 -6.26 -16.77 -11.46
CA ALA A 74 -7.13 -17.94 -11.36
C ALA A 74 -6.67 -18.92 -10.27
N GLU A 75 -5.36 -19.11 -10.08
CA GLU A 75 -4.79 -20.00 -9.03
C GLU A 75 -5.12 -19.52 -7.61
N ILE A 76 -5.18 -18.20 -7.42
CA ILE A 76 -5.63 -17.59 -6.15
C ILE A 76 -7.16 -17.40 -6.11
N GLY A 77 -7.89 -17.89 -7.12
CA GLY A 77 -9.34 -17.86 -7.24
C GLY A 77 -9.92 -16.45 -7.34
N LEU A 78 -9.28 -15.60 -8.14
CA LEU A 78 -9.72 -14.25 -8.51
C LEU A 78 -9.68 -14.08 -10.03
N MET A 79 -10.42 -13.10 -10.54
CA MET A 79 -10.30 -12.67 -11.93
C MET A 79 -9.25 -11.57 -12.05
N LEU A 80 -8.54 -11.51 -13.18
CA LEU A 80 -7.54 -10.48 -13.45
C LEU A 80 -8.06 -9.03 -13.21
N PRO A 81 -9.27 -8.65 -13.67
CA PRO A 81 -9.80 -7.30 -13.39
C PRO A 81 -9.99 -7.01 -11.90
N GLU A 82 -10.36 -8.00 -11.09
CA GLU A 82 -10.52 -7.83 -9.64
C GLU A 82 -9.18 -7.54 -8.98
N VAL A 83 -8.14 -8.28 -9.37
CA VAL A 83 -6.78 -8.08 -8.88
C VAL A 83 -6.27 -6.68 -9.23
N VAL A 84 -6.45 -6.24 -10.48
CA VAL A 84 -6.04 -4.90 -10.92
C VAL A 84 -6.71 -3.81 -10.08
N VAL A 85 -8.01 -3.94 -9.80
CA VAL A 85 -8.73 -2.99 -8.95
C VAL A 85 -8.20 -2.97 -7.52
N LEU A 86 -7.92 -4.14 -6.93
CA LEU A 86 -7.38 -4.24 -5.57
C LEU A 86 -5.99 -3.61 -5.45
N LEU A 87 -5.10 -3.88 -6.42
CA LEU A 87 -3.75 -3.31 -6.45
C LEU A 87 -3.75 -1.81 -6.74
N TRP A 88 -4.70 -1.34 -7.56
CA TRP A 88 -4.90 0.09 -7.80
C TRP A 88 -5.35 0.82 -6.52
N ASP A 89 -6.40 0.33 -5.85
CA ASP A 89 -6.90 0.90 -4.60
C ASP A 89 -5.80 0.95 -3.53
N ARG A 90 -5.02 -0.13 -3.45
CA ARG A 90 -3.85 -0.21 -2.57
C ARG A 90 -2.80 0.84 -2.89
N SER A 91 -2.51 1.07 -4.17
CA SER A 91 -1.54 2.08 -4.61
C SER A 91 -2.00 3.50 -4.28
N VAL A 92 -3.29 3.79 -4.45
CA VAL A 92 -3.91 5.07 -4.05
C VAL A 92 -3.84 5.28 -2.54
N GLU A 93 -4.20 4.29 -1.73
CA GLU A 93 -4.12 4.39 -0.26
C GLU A 93 -2.67 4.58 0.21
N ARG A 94 -1.70 3.92 -0.43
CA ARG A 94 -0.27 4.14 -0.13
C ARG A 94 0.17 5.57 -0.45
N GLU A 95 -0.23 6.10 -1.59
CA GLU A 95 0.08 7.48 -1.97
C GLU A 95 -0.55 8.47 -0.98
N ARG A 96 -1.81 8.23 -0.59
CA ARG A 96 -2.49 8.99 0.45
C ARG A 96 -1.74 8.98 1.77
N ARG A 97 -1.24 7.81 2.21
CA ARG A 97 -0.43 7.69 3.43
C ARG A 97 0.94 8.38 3.33
N ARG A 98 1.55 8.42 2.15
CA ARG A 98 2.81 9.16 1.92
C ARG A 98 2.56 10.66 2.00
N ALA A 99 1.52 11.16 1.34
CA ALA A 99 1.10 12.55 1.44
C ALA A 99 0.80 12.96 2.89
N ASN A 100 0.12 12.10 3.66
CA ASN A 100 -0.22 12.39 5.07
C ASN A 100 1.00 12.38 5.99
N ARG A 101 2.02 11.55 5.72
CA ARG A 101 3.30 11.54 6.47
C ARG A 101 4.23 12.70 6.08
N GLY A 102 4.09 13.23 4.87
CA GLY A 102 4.80 14.44 4.43
C GLY A 102 4.31 15.74 5.08
N PHE A 103 3.22 15.69 5.87
CA PHE A 103 2.64 16.84 6.57
C PHE A 103 2.97 16.89 8.08
N GLU A 104 3.95 16.13 8.58
CA GLU A 104 4.55 16.42 9.89
C GLU A 104 5.58 17.56 9.73
N LEU A 105 5.11 18.79 9.89
CA LEU A 105 5.98 19.98 9.93
C LEU A 105 6.92 19.92 11.15
N PRO A 106 8.25 20.01 10.96
CA PRO A 106 9.16 20.22 12.08
C PRO A 106 9.09 21.69 12.49
N GLY A 107 8.58 21.94 13.69
CA GLY A 107 8.73 23.23 14.38
C GLY A 107 7.49 24.11 14.40
N ALA A 108 6.47 23.73 15.18
CA ALA A 108 5.57 24.72 15.78
C ALA A 108 6.28 25.39 16.97
N GLY A 109 7.38 26.10 16.69
CA GLY A 109 7.91 27.12 17.58
C GLY A 109 7.24 28.45 17.23
N LEU A 110 5.98 28.63 17.62
CA LEU A 110 5.36 29.95 17.59
C LEU A 110 5.65 30.64 18.92
N ASP A 111 6.79 31.32 18.88
CA ASP A 111 7.15 32.54 19.60
C ASP A 111 5.90 33.34 20.04
N ASP A 112 5.69 33.45 21.35
CA ASP A 112 4.68 34.31 21.98
C ASP A 112 5.09 35.79 21.87
N GLY A 113 5.13 36.26 20.63
CA GLY A 113 5.38 37.65 20.25
C GLY A 113 4.18 38.54 20.57
N ARG A 114 4.06 38.91 21.85
CA ARG A 114 3.49 40.17 22.35
C ARG A 114 3.08 41.16 21.25
N CYS A 115 1.79 41.16 20.91
CA CYS A 115 1.16 42.27 20.18
C CYS A 115 0.03 42.87 21.04
N ARG A 116 0.45 43.64 22.07
CA ARG A 116 -0.44 44.58 22.75
C ARG A 116 -0.77 45.72 21.78
N ARG A 117 -1.90 45.64 21.09
CA ARG A 117 -2.54 46.83 20.50
C ARG A 117 -3.67 47.29 21.41
N THR A 118 -3.38 48.37 22.11
CA THR A 118 -4.35 49.28 22.72
C THR A 118 -5.30 49.79 21.64
N ILE A 119 -6.60 49.55 21.83
CA ILE A 119 -7.64 50.33 21.15
C ILE A 119 -8.43 51.05 22.23
N SER A 120 -8.18 52.35 22.32
CA SER A 120 -8.94 53.32 23.08
C SER A 120 -10.38 53.35 22.57
N ALA A 121 -11.34 52.95 23.40
CA ALA A 121 -12.74 53.24 23.17
C ALA A 121 -13.05 54.64 23.72
N LEU A 122 -13.15 55.60 22.80
CA LEU A 122 -13.78 56.90 23.02
C LEU A 122 -15.24 56.66 23.44
N ARG A 123 -15.55 57.00 24.69
CA ARG A 123 -16.92 56.94 25.22
C ARG A 123 -17.64 58.21 24.81
N THR A 124 -18.70 58.00 24.03
CA THR A 124 -19.63 59.01 23.53
C THR A 124 -20.49 59.58 24.64
N ASP A 125 -20.47 60.90 24.70
CA ASP A 125 -21.50 61.88 25.09
C ASP A 125 -22.93 61.36 25.38
N ARG A 126 -23.40 61.60 26.60
CA ARG A 126 -24.75 62.12 26.92
C ARG A 126 -24.90 62.50 28.39
#